data_AF-A0A134DIC4-F1
#
_entry.id   AF-A0A134DIC4-F1
#
_cell.length_a   1.000
_cell.length_b   1.000
_cell.length_c   1.000
_cell.angle_alpha   90.00
_cell.angle_beta   90.00
_cell.angle_gamma   90.00
#
_symmetry.space_group_name_H-M   'P 1'
#
loop_
_entity.id
_entity.type
_entity.pdbx_description
1 polymer ?
#
loop_
_entity_poly.entity_id
_entity_poly.type
_entity_poly.pdbx_seq_one_letter_code
_entity_poly.pdbx_strand_id
1 'polypeptide(L)'
;MVDDRDGRPEGASGPQGATQDEPALAMHDATEGERLDGLVAQLRADVLGENVATVEKAVRGRIAETGLTVDEDVVARLIAELSAADTAG
;
A
#
# COMPACT_ATOMS: atom_id res chain seq x y z
N MET A 1 15.18 -50.95 -45.81
CA MET A 1 14.29 -51.23 -44.66
C MET A 1 15.15 -51.06 -43.42
N VAL A 2 14.83 -50.03 -42.62
CA VAL A 2 15.42 -49.54 -41.36
C VAL A 2 16.87 -49.02 -41.36
N ASP A 3 16.92 -47.68 -41.38
CA ASP A 3 18.02 -46.74 -41.14
C ASP A 3 18.59 -46.77 -39.71
N ASP A 4 19.91 -46.58 -39.66
CA ASP A 4 20.71 -45.74 -38.75
C ASP A 4 20.34 -45.65 -37.25
N ARG A 5 21.09 -46.39 -36.45
CA ARG A 5 21.42 -46.05 -35.06
C ARG A 5 22.89 -45.68 -35.01
N ASP A 6 23.21 -44.39 -34.94
CA ASP A 6 24.07 -43.77 -33.91
C ASP A 6 24.41 -42.32 -34.30
N GLY A 7 24.42 -41.42 -33.32
CA GLY A 7 24.94 -40.07 -33.53
C GLY A 7 24.07 -38.97 -32.97
N ARG A 8 24.05 -38.84 -31.65
CA ARG A 8 23.78 -37.55 -30.99
C ARG A 8 24.83 -36.55 -31.48
N PRO A 9 24.44 -35.32 -31.84
CA PRO A 9 25.22 -34.18 -31.40
C PRO A 9 24.41 -33.34 -30.41
N GLU A 10 25.03 -33.14 -29.26
CA GLU A 10 24.73 -32.06 -28.34
C GLU A 10 24.91 -30.71 -29.04
N GLY A 11 24.03 -29.76 -28.75
CA GLY A 11 24.20 -28.38 -29.23
C GLY A 11 22.96 -27.53 -29.04
N ALA A 12 22.87 -26.90 -27.87
CA ALA A 12 22.20 -25.63 -27.60
C ALA A 12 20.84 -25.41 -28.30
N SER A 13 19.74 -25.41 -27.57
CA SER A 13 19.42 -24.25 -26.74
C SER A 13 18.34 -24.67 -25.75
N GLY A 14 18.66 -24.66 -24.46
CA GLY A 14 17.59 -24.59 -23.47
C GLY A 14 16.83 -23.30 -23.70
N PRO A 15 15.50 -23.24 -23.54
CA PRO A 15 14.91 -21.98 -23.12
C PRO A 15 15.47 -21.73 -21.71
N GLN A 16 16.63 -21.11 -21.52
CA GLN A 16 16.78 -19.65 -21.58
C GLN A 16 15.58 -19.01 -20.92
N GLY A 17 15.66 -19.01 -19.58
CA GLY A 17 15.09 -17.99 -18.73
C GLY A 17 13.72 -17.49 -19.15
N ALA A 18 12.68 -18.27 -18.86
CA ALA A 18 11.49 -17.65 -18.28
C ALA A 18 11.82 -17.38 -16.79
N THR A 19 12.86 -16.59 -16.55
CA THR A 19 13.12 -16.00 -15.26
C THR A 19 12.00 -15.02 -15.06
N GLN A 20 11.01 -15.46 -14.30
CA GLN A 20 10.13 -14.63 -13.50
C GLN A 20 9.45 -13.49 -14.28
N ASP A 21 8.29 -13.79 -14.88
CA ASP A 21 7.14 -12.88 -14.73
C ASP A 21 6.67 -12.95 -13.26
N GLU A 22 7.59 -12.65 -12.33
CA GLU A 22 7.11 -12.08 -11.07
C GLU A 22 6.53 -10.72 -11.46
N PRO A 23 5.31 -10.39 -11.02
CA PRO A 23 4.76 -9.08 -11.28
C PRO A 23 5.84 -8.09 -10.88
N ALA A 24 6.20 -7.18 -11.79
CA ALA A 24 6.96 -6.01 -11.43
C ALA A 24 6.12 -5.31 -10.36
N LEU A 25 6.38 -5.64 -9.10
CA LEU A 25 6.06 -4.83 -7.96
C LEU A 25 6.90 -3.59 -8.21
N ALA A 26 6.38 -2.71 -9.07
CA ALA A 26 6.74 -1.32 -9.06
C ALA A 26 6.67 -0.98 -7.59
N MET A 27 7.85 -0.84 -6.99
CA MET A 27 7.98 -0.38 -5.62
C MET A 27 7.48 1.05 -5.68
N HIS A 28 6.17 1.20 -5.67
CA HIS A 28 5.50 2.36 -5.18
C HIS A 28 5.86 2.36 -3.71
N ASP A 29 7.07 2.82 -3.41
CA ASP A 29 7.32 3.60 -2.22
C ASP A 29 6.36 4.77 -2.37
N ALA A 30 5.08 4.52 -2.02
CA ALA A 30 4.09 5.55 -1.86
C ALA A 30 4.81 6.60 -1.02
N THR A 31 4.97 7.78 -1.61
CA THR A 31 5.67 8.86 -0.95
C THR A 31 5.05 9.07 0.43
N GLU A 32 5.81 9.58 1.40
CA GLU A 32 5.30 9.75 2.76
C GLU A 32 3.95 10.51 2.78
N GLY A 33 3.77 11.42 1.82
CA GLY A 33 2.49 12.08 1.52
C GLY A 33 1.39 11.14 1.02
N GLU A 34 1.62 10.29 0.03
CA GLU A 34 0.63 9.29 -0.43
C GLU A 34 0.25 8.29 0.66
N ARG A 35 1.20 7.92 1.53
CA ARG A 35 0.92 7.09 2.71
C ARG A 35 0.01 7.81 3.69
N LEU A 36 0.27 9.10 3.93
CA LEU A 36 -0.57 9.92 4.80
C LEU A 36 -1.97 10.10 4.18
N ASP A 37 -2.08 10.43 2.90
CA ASP A 37 -3.36 10.55 2.19
C ASP A 37 -4.19 9.26 2.27
N GLY A 38 -3.56 8.10 2.04
CA GLY A 38 -4.20 6.81 2.20
C GLY A 38 -4.66 6.55 3.63
N LEU A 39 -3.82 6.91 4.62
CA LEU A 39 -4.14 6.80 6.04
C LEU A 39 -5.35 7.67 6.42
N VAL A 40 -5.38 8.91 5.95
CA VAL A 40 -6.46 9.89 6.18
C VAL A 40 -7.77 9.39 5.58
N ALA A 41 -7.74 8.86 4.35
CA ALA A 41 -8.92 8.29 3.70
C ALA A 41 -9.50 7.10 4.49
N GLN A 42 -8.64 6.22 5.01
CA GLN A 42 -9.05 5.12 5.87
C GLN A 42 -9.63 5.62 7.20
N LEU A 43 -8.97 6.57 7.84
CA LEU A 43 -9.42 7.20 9.08
C LEU A 43 -10.79 7.85 8.91
N ARG A 44 -11.01 8.55 7.80
CA ARG A 44 -12.28 9.19 7.47
C ARG A 44 -13.41 8.18 7.35
N ALA A 45 -13.14 6.97 6.84
CA ALA A 45 -14.13 5.91 6.79
C ALA A 45 -14.39 5.28 8.17
N ASP A 46 -13.35 5.10 8.99
CA ASP A 46 -13.46 4.50 10.32
C ASP A 46 -14.20 5.39 11.34
N VAL A 47 -14.11 6.72 11.19
CA VAL A 47 -14.66 7.69 12.16
C VAL A 47 -15.89 8.44 11.63
N LEU A 48 -16.43 8.04 10.48
CA LEU A 48 -17.60 8.67 9.88
C LEU A 48 -18.82 8.49 10.82
N GLY A 49 -19.43 9.58 11.27
CA GLY A 49 -20.58 9.54 12.19
C GLY A 49 -20.22 9.36 13.67
N GLU A 50 -18.92 9.37 14.00
CA GLU A 50 -18.43 9.25 15.38
C GLU A 50 -18.28 10.62 16.06
N ASN A 51 -18.37 10.64 17.40
CA ASN A 51 -18.17 11.87 18.16
C ASN A 51 -16.69 12.32 18.14
N VAL A 52 -16.45 13.62 18.31
CA VAL A 52 -15.10 14.25 18.34
C VAL A 52 -14.10 13.50 19.23
N ALA A 53 -14.52 13.04 20.41
CA ALA A 53 -13.65 12.30 21.32
C ALA A 53 -13.20 10.94 20.75
N THR A 54 -14.07 10.26 20.00
CA THR A 54 -13.70 9.03 19.29
C THR A 54 -12.80 9.34 18.09
N VAL A 55 -13.11 10.39 17.32
CA VAL A 55 -12.31 10.84 16.17
C VAL A 55 -10.87 11.13 16.62
N GLU A 56 -10.70 11.90 17.70
CA GLU A 56 -9.36 12.22 18.24
C GLU A 56 -8.60 10.96 18.65
N LYS A 57 -9.25 10.04 19.37
CA LYS A 57 -8.63 8.78 19.81
C LYS A 57 -8.21 7.92 18.62
N ALA A 58 -9.07 7.83 17.59
CA ALA A 58 -8.79 7.07 16.38
C ALA A 58 -7.63 7.68 15.58
N VAL A 59 -7.60 9.00 15.39
CA VAL A 59 -6.51 9.70 14.67
C VAL A 59 -5.18 9.47 15.37
N ARG A 60 -5.10 9.75 16.68
CA ARG A 60 -3.85 9.55 17.45
C ARG A 60 -3.41 8.09 17.46
N GLY A 61 -4.35 7.15 17.62
CA GLY A 61 -4.07 5.71 17.59
C GLY A 61 -3.46 5.27 16.26
N ARG A 62 -4.08 5.69 15.14
CA ARG A 62 -3.64 5.28 13.81
C ARG A 62 -2.27 5.84 13.42
N ILE A 63 -1.96 7.08 13.83
CA ILE A 63 -0.65 7.68 13.63
C ILE A 63 0.42 6.91 14.41
N ALA A 64 0.13 6.54 15.66
CA ALA A 64 1.03 5.72 16.48
C ALA A 64 1.25 4.32 15.89
N GLU A 65 0.21 3.69 15.33
CA GLU A 65 0.30 2.36 14.70
C GLU A 65 1.12 2.37 13.41
N THR A 66 1.06 3.45 12.64
CA THR A 66 1.82 3.58 11.38
C THR A 66 3.27 3.99 11.60
N GLY A 67 3.63 4.47 12.79
CA GLY A 67 4.97 4.97 13.10
C GLY A 67 5.34 6.25 12.35
N LEU A 68 4.38 6.90 11.68
CA LEU A 68 4.60 8.21 11.08
C LEU A 68 4.73 9.27 12.17
N THR A 69 5.77 10.09 12.05
CA THR A 69 5.93 11.26 12.92
C THR A 69 5.17 12.42 12.27
N VAL A 70 3.92 12.62 12.71
CA VAL A 70 3.06 13.71 12.23
C VAL A 70 3.07 14.82 13.27
N ASP A 71 3.19 16.06 12.80
CA ASP A 71 3.20 17.24 13.67
C ASP A 71 1.82 17.43 14.35
N GLU A 72 1.81 17.87 15.61
CA GLU A 72 0.56 17.98 16.39
C GLU A 72 -0.40 18.99 15.75
N ASP A 73 0.11 20.03 15.07
CA ASP A 73 -0.71 20.97 14.28
C ASP A 73 -1.46 20.27 13.12
N VAL A 74 -0.79 19.30 12.46
CA VAL A 74 -1.39 18.51 11.39
C VAL A 74 -2.44 17.57 11.97
N VAL A 75 -2.16 16.94 13.12
CA VAL A 75 -3.10 16.08 13.84
C VAL A 75 -4.36 16.86 14.25
N ALA A 76 -4.18 18.04 14.85
CA ALA A 76 -5.29 18.89 15.29
C ALA A 76 -6.15 19.35 14.11
N ARG A 77 -5.52 19.73 12.99
CA ARG A 77 -6.22 20.08 11.75
C ARG A 77 -7.01 18.90 11.20
N LEU A 78 -6.42 17.70 11.19
CA LEU A 78 -7.07 16.48 10.71
C LEU A 78 -8.30 16.13 11.54
N ILE A 79 -8.19 16.22 12.88
CA ILE A 79 -9.31 15.98 13.80
C ILE A 79 -10.43 16.99 13.54
N ALA A 80 -10.10 18.27 13.39
CA ALA A 80 -11.08 19.31 13.10
C ALA A 80 -11.80 19.08 11.76
N GLU A 81 -11.06 18.66 10.72
CA GLU A 81 -11.62 18.35 9.40
C GLU A 81 -12.56 17.13 9.46
N LEU A 82 -12.12 16.05 10.10
CA LEU A 82 -12.90 14.82 10.24
C LEU A 82 -14.14 15.02 11.12
N SER A 83 -14.02 15.80 12.20
CA SER A 83 -15.15 16.16 13.05
C SER A 83 -16.13 17.13 12.39
N ALA A 84 -15.66 18.03 11.52
CA ALA A 84 -16.55 18.95 10.80
C ALA A 84 -17.32 18.24 9.67
N ALA A 85 -16.74 17.18 9.09
CA ALA A 85 -17.40 16.37 8.07
C ALA A 85 -18.67 15.66 8.58
N ASP A 86 -18.78 15.41 9.90
CA ASP A 86 -19.98 14.88 10.57
C ASP A 86 -21.16 15.87 10.53
N THR A 87 -20.90 17.18 10.67
CA THR A 87 -21.96 18.20 10.69
C THR A 87 -22.56 18.49 9.30
N ALA A 88 -21.89 18.05 8.23
CA ALA A 88 -22.32 18.27 6.85
C ALA A 88 -23.08 17.07 6.23
N GLY A 89 -23.25 15.97 6.98
CA GLY A 89 -23.91 14.73 6.55
C GLY A 89 -25.38 14.63 6.95
#